data_AF-A0A2S1LAQ4-F1
#
_entry.id   AF-A0A2S1LAQ4-F1
#
_cell.length_a   1.000
_cell.length_b   1.000
_cell.length_c   1.000
_cell.angle_alpha   90.00
_cell.angle_beta   90.00
_cell.angle_gamma   90.00
#
_symmetry.space_group_name_H-M   'P 1'
#
loop_
_entity.id
_entity.type
_entity.pdbx_description
1 polymer ?
#
loop_
_entity_poly.entity_id
_entity_poly.type
_entity_poly.pdbx_seq_one_letter_code
_entity_poly.pdbx_strand_id
1 'polypeptide(L)'
;MEIITLESAFEIARNEFKKFISENSIKYKKNDFSEKGAFYLECSHNEEKHKTIDNINISFREDDERRKLNLPKNLSEYHKQGGGKELERKIIAINPEAWKCSIYSQLENFKKFEYGIELNESNFTVIEINKLFKNYLL
;
A
#
# COMPACT_ATOMS: atom_id res chain seq x y z
N MET A 1 14.01 -14.48 -11.62
CA MET A 1 12.74 -13.82 -11.24
C MET A 1 12.97 -12.34 -11.45
N GLU A 2 12.18 -11.68 -12.29
CA GLU A 2 12.29 -10.22 -12.44
C GLU A 2 11.92 -9.57 -11.11
N ILE A 3 12.75 -8.62 -10.66
CA ILE A 3 12.48 -7.87 -9.44
C ILE A 3 11.36 -6.89 -9.77
N ILE A 4 10.23 -7.01 -9.08
CA ILE A 4 9.12 -6.08 -9.22
C ILE A 4 9.47 -4.82 -8.42
N THR A 5 9.79 -3.73 -9.11
CA THR A 5 10.04 -2.42 -8.49
C THR A 5 8.72 -1.75 -8.11
N LEU A 6 8.79 -0.74 -7.24
CA LEU A 6 7.65 0.09 -6.84
C LEU A 6 6.89 0.66 -8.06
N GLU A 7 7.62 1.25 -9.01
CA GLU A 7 7.05 1.85 -10.22
C GLU A 7 6.39 0.80 -11.12
N SER A 8 7.05 -0.35 -11.29
CA SER A 8 6.50 -1.43 -12.12
C SER A 8 5.24 -2.04 -11.50
N ALA A 9 5.21 -2.23 -10.17
CA ALA A 9 4.04 -2.71 -9.45
C ALA A 9 2.86 -1.74 -9.61
N PHE A 10 3.13 -0.44 -9.46
CA PHE A 10 2.13 0.59 -9.66
C PHE A 10 1.58 0.61 -11.09
N GLU A 11 2.44 0.58 -12.12
CA GLU A 11 1.97 0.62 -13.51
C GLU A 11 1.18 -0.65 -13.88
N ILE A 12 1.57 -1.82 -13.37
CA ILE A 12 0.78 -3.05 -13.51
C ILE A 12 -0.59 -2.88 -12.86
N ALA A 13 -0.63 -2.45 -11.59
CA ALA A 13 -1.87 -2.25 -10.86
C ALA A 13 -2.78 -1.23 -11.57
N ARG A 14 -2.22 -0.14 -12.07
CA ARG A 14 -2.93 0.89 -12.82
C ARG A 14 -3.55 0.34 -14.10
N ASN A 15 -2.81 -0.49 -14.84
CA ASN A 15 -3.31 -1.12 -16.06
C ASN A 15 -4.41 -2.13 -15.78
N GLU A 16 -4.28 -2.92 -14.73
CA GLU A 16 -5.34 -3.85 -14.29
C GLU A 16 -6.58 -3.10 -13.80
N PHE A 17 -6.39 -2.02 -13.04
CA PHE A 17 -7.47 -1.17 -12.55
C PHE A 17 -8.27 -0.52 -13.69
N LYS A 18 -7.59 -0.07 -14.77
CA LYS A 18 -8.26 0.43 -15.98
C LYS A 18 -9.11 -0.62 -16.68
N LYS A 19 -8.71 -1.89 -16.63
CA LYS A 19 -9.54 -3.00 -17.14
C LYS A 19 -10.69 -3.34 -16.19
N PHE A 20 -10.49 -3.12 -14.90
CA PHE A 20 -11.42 -3.44 -13.84
C PHE A 20 -12.63 -2.48 -13.80
N ILE A 21 -12.45 -1.22 -14.18
CA ILE A 21 -13.52 -0.21 -14.16
C ILE A 21 -13.86 0.24 -15.59
N SER A 22 -15.10 0.02 -16.01
CA SER A 22 -15.62 0.49 -17.29
C SER A 22 -15.77 2.03 -17.32
N GLU A 23 -14.73 2.71 -17.80
CA GLU A 23 -14.61 4.07 -18.37
C GLU A 23 -15.29 5.32 -17.75
N ASN A 24 -16.27 5.27 -16.84
CA ASN A 24 -17.13 6.44 -16.57
C ASN A 24 -17.16 7.06 -15.17
N SER A 25 -16.29 6.73 -14.21
CA SER A 25 -16.35 7.39 -12.89
C SER A 25 -15.04 7.46 -12.10
N ILE A 26 -13.92 7.84 -12.73
CA ILE A 26 -12.66 7.99 -11.97
C ILE A 26 -11.95 9.30 -12.27
N LYS A 27 -11.79 10.12 -11.22
CA LYS A 27 -10.85 11.23 -11.23
C LYS A 27 -9.48 10.69 -10.84
N TYR A 28 -8.60 10.54 -11.83
CA TYR A 28 -7.19 10.32 -11.56
C TYR A 28 -6.60 11.61 -10.99
N LYS A 29 -6.03 11.52 -9.79
CA LYS A 29 -5.11 12.53 -9.30
C LYS A 29 -3.81 11.85 -8.93
N LYS A 30 -2.74 12.14 -9.68
CA LYS A 30 -1.38 12.03 -9.14
C LYS A 30 -1.33 13.05 -8.00
N ASN A 31 -1.76 12.66 -6.80
CA ASN A 31 -1.57 13.51 -5.65
C ASN A 31 -0.10 13.35 -5.25
N ASP A 32 0.62 14.46 -5.30
CA ASP A 32 1.84 14.69 -4.54
C ASP A 32 1.49 14.74 -3.03
N PHE A 33 0.87 13.67 -2.51
CA PHE A 33 0.76 13.49 -1.08
C PHE A 33 2.18 13.51 -0.51
N SER A 34 2.33 14.19 0.62
CA SER A 34 3.55 14.69 1.26
C SER A 34 4.67 13.68 1.56
N GLU A 35 4.55 12.42 1.15
CA GLU A 35 5.58 11.40 1.27
C GLU A 35 6.30 11.26 -0.07
N LYS A 36 7.60 11.57 -0.10
CA LYS A 36 8.45 11.32 -1.28
C LYS A 36 8.39 9.81 -1.59
N GLY A 37 8.17 9.44 -2.86
CA GLY A 37 8.28 8.06 -3.31
C GLY A 37 7.03 7.19 -3.12
N ALA A 38 5.82 7.77 -3.21
CA ALA A 38 4.57 7.00 -3.17
C ALA A 38 3.69 7.24 -4.41
N PHE A 39 3.01 6.19 -4.87
CA PHE A 39 2.03 6.19 -5.96
C PHE A 39 0.66 5.73 -5.44
N TYR A 40 -0.43 6.23 -6.04
CA TYR A 40 -1.78 5.97 -5.55
C TYR A 40 -2.77 5.73 -6.69
N LEU A 41 -3.71 4.81 -6.46
CA LEU A 41 -4.93 4.62 -7.25
C LEU A 41 -6.12 4.98 -6.34
N GLU A 42 -6.90 5.99 -6.74
CA GLU A 42 -8.10 6.43 -6.03
C GLU A 42 -9.34 5.94 -6.77
N CYS A 43 -10.30 5.40 -6.04
CA CYS A 43 -11.64 5.08 -6.54
C CYS A 43 -12.66 5.84 -5.69
N SER A 44 -13.42 6.72 -6.35
CA SER A 44 -14.54 7.43 -5.76
C SER A 44 -15.84 6.69 -6.09
N HIS A 45 -16.54 6.17 -5.09
CA HIS A 45 -17.85 5.54 -5.32
C HIS A 45 -18.92 6.64 -5.28
N ASN A 46 -19.22 7.21 -6.44
CA ASN A 46 -20.18 8.30 -6.54
C ASN A 46 -21.59 7.75 -6.77
N GLU A 47 -22.08 6.91 -5.86
CA GLU A 47 -23.48 6.45 -5.86
C GLU A 47 -24.13 6.69 -4.49
N GLU A 48 -25.06 7.64 -4.50
CA GLU A 48 -26.15 7.88 -3.54
C GLU A 48 -25.81 8.14 -2.05
N LYS A 49 -25.85 9.43 -1.70
CA LYS A 49 -26.41 10.12 -0.51
C LYS A 49 -26.30 9.56 0.93
N HIS A 50 -25.90 8.32 1.19
CA HIS A 50 -25.80 7.77 2.54
C HIS A 50 -24.79 6.62 2.60
N LYS A 51 -23.49 6.93 2.68
CA LYS A 51 -22.50 6.19 3.49
C LYS A 51 -21.14 6.89 3.50
N THR A 52 -20.54 6.88 4.67
CA THR A 52 -19.40 7.66 5.18
C THR A 52 -18.02 7.28 4.61
N ILE A 53 -17.94 6.76 3.38
CA ILE A 53 -16.67 6.32 2.77
C ILE A 53 -16.54 6.99 1.41
N ASP A 54 -15.98 8.20 1.38
CA ASP A 54 -15.98 9.00 0.15
C ASP A 54 -14.94 8.53 -0.88
N ASN A 55 -13.77 8.03 -0.44
CA ASN A 55 -12.74 7.56 -1.37
C ASN A 55 -11.95 6.39 -0.78
N ILE A 56 -11.82 5.32 -1.56
CA ILE A 56 -10.91 4.20 -1.27
C ILE A 56 -9.64 4.39 -2.11
N ASN A 57 -8.50 4.36 -1.43
CA ASN A 57 -7.19 4.58 -2.01
C ASN A 57 -6.33 3.34 -1.84
N ILE A 58 -5.66 2.96 -2.93
CA ILE A 58 -4.65 1.91 -2.95
C ILE A 58 -3.31 2.59 -3.18
N SER A 59 -2.46 2.57 -2.15
CA SER A 59 -1.16 3.22 -2.12
C SER A 59 -0.05 2.22 -2.29
N PHE A 60 0.94 2.57 -3.11
CA PHE A 60 2.20 1.87 -3.26
C PHE A 60 3.29 2.81 -2.75
N ARG A 61 4.07 2.37 -1.77
CA ARG A 61 5.09 3.20 -1.12
C ARG A 61 6.31 2.38 -0.76
N GLU A 62 7.43 3.05 -0.58
CA GLU A 62 8.63 2.45 0.00
C GLU A 62 8.33 1.85 1.39
N ASP A 63 8.89 0.68 1.68
CA ASP A 63 8.78 0.07 3.00
C ASP A 63 10.04 0.37 3.82
N ASP A 64 10.11 1.58 4.37
CA ASP A 64 11.28 2.09 5.10
C ASP A 64 11.78 1.14 6.19
N GLU A 65 10.88 0.41 6.85
CA GLU A 65 11.26 -0.56 7.89
C GLU A 65 12.11 -1.71 7.34
N ARG A 66 11.83 -2.12 6.09
CA ARG A 66 12.56 -3.18 5.38
C ARG A 66 13.71 -2.61 4.54
N ARG A 67 13.66 -1.35 4.13
CA ARG A 67 14.80 -0.69 3.46
C ARG A 67 15.91 -0.34 4.44
N LYS A 68 15.57 0.03 5.69
CA LYS A 68 16.51 0.47 6.72
C LYS A 68 16.18 -0.14 8.08
N LEU A 69 16.98 -1.13 8.47
CA LEU A 69 16.87 -1.71 9.80
C LEU A 69 17.34 -0.73 10.88
N ASN A 70 16.43 -0.36 11.78
CA ASN A 70 16.76 0.41 12.98
C ASN A 70 17.20 -0.51 14.13
N LEU A 71 18.50 -0.80 14.19
CA LEU A 71 19.06 -1.62 15.26
C LEU A 71 18.82 -0.99 16.65
N PRO A 72 18.38 -1.77 17.65
CA PRO A 72 18.17 -1.26 19.00
C PRO A 72 19.51 -0.87 19.63
N LYS A 73 19.56 0.31 20.25
CA LYS A 73 20.78 0.85 20.90
C LYS A 73 20.93 0.41 22.34
N ASN A 74 19.85 -0.08 22.95
CA ASN A 74 19.81 -0.50 24.35
C ASN A 74 18.77 -1.62 24.57
N LEU A 75 18.82 -2.27 25.73
CA LEU A 75 17.91 -3.36 26.12
C LEU A 75 16.44 -2.96 26.09
N SER A 76 16.11 -1.72 26.48
CA SER A 76 14.71 -1.25 26.46
C SER A 76 14.17 -1.20 25.03
N GLU A 77 14.95 -0.65 24.09
CA GLU A 77 14.61 -0.64 22.65
C GLU A 77 14.52 -2.05 22.08
N TYR A 78 15.44 -2.93 22.44
CA TYR A 78 15.41 -4.34 22.02
C TYR A 78 14.09 -5.01 22.41
N HIS A 79 13.64 -4.84 23.67
CA HIS A 79 12.35 -5.37 24.12
C HIS A 79 11.16 -4.67 23.44
N LYS A 80 11.20 -3.36 23.23
CA LYS A 80 10.15 -2.61 22.50
C LYS A 80 10.00 -3.07 21.06
N GLN A 81 11.08 -3.50 20.42
CA GLN A 81 11.06 -4.02 19.05
C GLN A 81 10.67 -5.51 18.96
N GLY A 82 10.27 -6.16 20.06
CA GLY A 82 9.84 -7.57 20.07
C GLY A 82 10.95 -8.58 20.39
N GLY A 83 12.16 -8.12 20.68
CA GLY A 83 13.30 -8.97 21.04
C GLY A 83 13.87 -9.79 19.87
N GLY A 84 14.58 -10.87 20.19
CA GLY A 84 15.50 -11.54 19.27
C GLY A 84 14.83 -12.13 18.04
N LYS A 85 13.68 -12.79 18.21
CA LYS A 85 12.95 -13.41 17.07
C LYS A 85 12.42 -12.36 16.10
N GLU A 86 11.92 -11.23 16.59
CA GLU A 86 11.46 -10.17 15.68
C GLU A 86 12.61 -9.40 15.05
N LEU A 87 13.71 -9.20 15.78
CA LEU A 87 14.90 -8.61 15.18
C LEU A 87 15.46 -9.50 14.07
N GLU A 88 15.52 -10.82 14.28
CA GLU A 88 15.94 -11.80 13.26
C GLU A 88 15.03 -11.76 12.03
N ARG A 89 13.69 -11.77 12.23
CA ARG A 89 12.73 -11.59 11.13
C ARG A 89 12.99 -10.31 10.34
N LYS A 90 13.20 -9.18 11.04
CA LYS A 90 13.47 -7.90 10.40
C LYS A 90 14.78 -7.88 9.62
N ILE A 91 15.84 -8.52 10.14
CA ILE A 91 17.12 -8.67 9.45
C ILE A 91 16.96 -9.46 8.15
N ILE A 92 16.25 -10.59 8.20
CA ILE A 92 16.01 -11.44 7.02
C ILE A 92 15.16 -10.70 5.98
N ALA A 93 14.23 -9.86 6.42
CA ALA A 93 13.33 -9.12 5.55
C ALA A 93 13.96 -7.88 4.89
N ILE A 94 15.22 -7.52 5.19
CA ILE A 94 15.88 -6.34 4.64
C ILE A 94 15.96 -6.43 3.12
N ASN A 95 15.48 -5.39 2.44
CA ASN A 95 15.62 -5.24 1.00
C ASN A 95 15.74 -3.75 0.64
N PRO A 96 16.83 -3.30 -0.01
CA PRO A 96 17.01 -1.92 -0.45
C PRO A 96 15.93 -1.42 -1.41
N GLU A 97 15.21 -2.30 -2.09
CA GLU A 97 14.10 -1.97 -2.99
C GLU A 97 12.73 -2.38 -2.41
N ALA A 98 12.65 -2.59 -1.08
CA ALA A 98 11.41 -2.97 -0.42
C ALA A 98 10.33 -1.91 -0.60
N TRP A 99 9.14 -2.35 -0.99
CA TRP A 99 7.96 -1.52 -1.08
C TRP A 99 6.75 -2.30 -0.58
N LYS A 100 5.71 -1.56 -0.19
CA LYS A 100 4.43 -2.12 0.22
C LYS A 100 3.26 -1.39 -0.39
N CYS A 101 2.22 -2.15 -0.66
CA CYS A 101 0.90 -1.69 -0.99
C CYS A 101 0.10 -1.55 0.31
N SER A 102 -0.77 -0.55 0.41
CA SER A 102 -1.68 -0.38 1.54
C SER A 102 -3.00 0.21 1.06
N ILE A 103 -4.11 -0.24 1.62
CA ILE A 103 -5.44 0.27 1.31
C ILE A 103 -5.93 1.13 2.46
N TYR A 104 -6.40 2.33 2.16
CA TYR A 104 -7.03 3.19 3.14
C TYR A 104 -8.26 3.88 2.57
N SER A 105 -9.24 4.16 3.43
CA SER A 105 -10.32 5.09 3.13
C SER A 105 -10.04 6.45 3.75
N GLN A 106 -10.37 7.50 3.01
CA GLN A 106 -10.39 8.85 3.53
C GLN A 106 -11.83 9.19 3.92
N LEU A 107 -12.05 9.40 5.22
CA LEU A 107 -13.33 9.86 5.76
C LEU A 107 -13.43 11.39 5.64
N GLU A 108 -14.64 11.94 5.58
CA GLU A 108 -14.92 13.39 5.50
C GLU A 108 -14.16 14.23 6.55
N ASN A 109 -13.85 13.65 7.71
CA ASN A 109 -13.12 14.30 8.80
C ASN A 109 -11.58 14.18 8.70
N PHE A 110 -11.03 13.94 7.50
CA PHE A 110 -9.60 13.67 7.26
C PHE A 110 -9.03 12.47 8.03
N LYS A 111 -9.88 11.66 8.67
CA LYS A 111 -9.47 10.43 9.32
C LYS A 111 -9.20 9.38 8.24
N LYS A 112 -8.01 8.80 8.28
CA LYS A 112 -7.61 7.68 7.43
C LYS A 112 -7.94 6.38 8.16
N PHE A 113 -8.69 5.49 7.51
CA PHE A 113 -8.89 4.13 8.01
C PHE A 113 -8.09 3.18 7.12
N GLU A 114 -7.02 2.60 7.67
CA GLU A 114 -6.17 1.64 6.96
C GLU A 114 -6.73 0.22 7.12
N TYR A 115 -6.99 -0.44 5.99
CA TYR A 115 -7.52 -1.81 5.97
C TYR A 115 -6.42 -2.88 6.06
N GLY A 116 -5.14 -2.47 6.00
CA GLY A 116 -4.00 -3.30 6.41
C GLY A 116 -3.61 -4.43 5.47
N ILE A 117 -3.86 -4.33 4.16
CA ILE A 117 -3.35 -5.34 3.22
C ILE A 117 -1.98 -4.95 2.70
N GLU A 118 -1.02 -5.84 2.93
CA GLU A 118 0.37 -5.72 2.51
C GLU A 118 0.67 -6.63 1.30
N LEU A 119 0.47 -6.12 0.09
CA LEU A 119 1.27 -6.62 -1.05
C LEU A 119 2.63 -5.97 -1.02
N ASN A 120 3.66 -6.69 -1.41
CA ASN A 120 5.02 -6.21 -1.46
C ASN A 120 5.75 -6.90 -2.62
N GLU A 121 7.03 -6.58 -2.81
CA GLU A 121 7.83 -7.10 -3.90
C GLU A 121 7.98 -8.63 -3.92
N SER A 122 7.74 -9.29 -2.78
CA SER A 122 7.88 -10.76 -2.65
C SER A 122 6.60 -11.53 -2.97
N ASN A 123 5.42 -10.90 -2.90
CA ASN A 123 4.13 -11.57 -3.07
C ASN A 123 3.22 -10.91 -4.13
N PHE A 124 3.69 -9.84 -4.77
CA PHE A 124 2.89 -9.14 -5.77
C PHE A 124 2.69 -9.98 -7.03
N THR A 125 1.42 -10.13 -7.41
CA THR A 125 1.03 -10.71 -8.70
C THR A 125 -0.22 -10.01 -9.22
N VAL A 126 -0.48 -10.15 -10.52
CA VAL A 126 -1.74 -9.70 -11.15
C VAL A 126 -2.97 -10.32 -10.48
N ILE A 127 -2.86 -11.56 -10.00
CA ILE A 127 -3.96 -12.23 -9.31
C ILE A 127 -4.25 -11.56 -7.97
N GLU A 128 -3.22 -11.27 -7.19
CA GLU A 128 -3.38 -10.65 -5.87
C GLU A 128 -3.89 -9.21 -5.94
N ILE A 129 -3.43 -8.40 -6.89
CA ILE A 129 -3.95 -7.04 -7.06
C ILE A 129 -5.42 -7.03 -7.54
N ASN A 130 -5.80 -7.98 -8.39
CA ASN A 130 -7.20 -8.11 -8.81
C ASN A 130 -8.11 -8.60 -7.65
N LYS A 131 -7.59 -9.44 -6.74
CA LYS A 131 -8.31 -9.78 -5.49
C LYS A 131 -8.50 -8.54 -4.62
N LEU A 132 -7.48 -7.68 -4.50
CA LEU A 132 -7.60 -6.42 -3.77
C LEU A 132 -8.71 -5.55 -4.35
N PHE A 133 -8.74 -5.36 -5.67
CA PHE A 133 -9.77 -4.56 -6.31
C PHE A 133 -11.17 -5.12 -6.05
N LYS A 134 -11.37 -6.43 -6.18
CA LYS A 134 -12.67 -7.06 -5.90
C LYS A 134 -13.15 -6.92 -4.45
N ASN A 135 -12.23 -6.96 -3.50
CA ASN A 135 -12.60 -6.95 -2.08
C ASN A 135 -12.86 -5.54 -1.53
N TYR A 136 -12.28 -4.52 -2.14
CA TYR A 136 -12.27 -3.15 -1.60
C TYR A 136 -12.88 -2.10 -2.52
N LEU A 137 -13.08 -2.39 -3.80
CA LEU A 137 -13.60 -1.41 -4.77
C LEU A 137 -14.97 -1.79 -5.38
N LEU A 138 -15.46 -2.99 -5.10
CA LEU A 138 -16.83 -3.47 -5.39
C LEU A 138 -17.61 -3.61 -4.09
#